data_AF-A0A2D7ARC1-F1
#
_entry.id   AF-A0A2D7ARC1-F1
#
_cell.length_a   1.000
_cell.length_b   1.000
_cell.length_c   1.000
_cell.angle_alpha   90.00
_cell.angle_beta   90.00
_cell.angle_gamma   90.00
#
_symmetry.space_group_name_H-M   'P 1'
#
loop_
_entity.id
_entity.type
_entity.pdbx_description
1 polymer ?
#
loop_
_entity_poly.entity_id
_entity_poly.type
_entity_poly.pdbx_seq_one_letter_code
_entity_poly.pdbx_strand_id
1 'polypeptide(L)' 'MMVRIDATYDGNLRCTATHEPSGAKLITDAPVDNMG' A
#
# COMPACT_ATOMS: atom_id res chain seq x y z
N MET A 1 1.97 -9.68 -20.68
CA MET A 1 0.80 -8.91 -20.20
C MET A 1 1.26 -8.02 -19.07
N MET A 2 0.87 -6.74 -19.03
CA MET A 2 1.20 -5.82 -17.95
C MET A 2 0.04 -5.75 -16.95
N VAL A 3 0.38 -5.72 -15.68
CA VAL A 3 -0.56 -5.58 -14.57
C VAL A 3 -0.26 -4.25 -13.88
N ARG A 4 -1.29 -3.43 -13.66
CA ARG A 4 -1.16 -2.16 -12.96
C ARG A 4 -1.42 -2.34 -11.47
N ILE A 5 -0.57 -1.73 -10.65
CA ILE A 5 -0.76 -1.59 -9.21
C ILE A 5 -0.59 -0.10 -8.90
N ASP A 6 -1.58 0.49 -8.26
CA ASP A 6 -1.51 1.87 -7.76
C ASP A 6 -1.17 1.85 -6.27
N ALA A 7 -0.23 2.68 -5.85
CA ALA A 7 0.17 2.82 -4.45
C ALA A 7 -0.07 4.25 -3.98
N THR A 8 -0.75 4.39 -2.84
CA THR A 8 -1.03 5.67 -2.19
C THR A 8 -0.31 5.72 -0.85
N TYR A 9 0.36 6.84 -0.58
CA TYR A 9 0.86 7.16 0.75
C TYR A 9 -0.28 7.79 1.56
N ASP A 10 -0.74 7.10 2.59
CA ASP A 10 -1.92 7.51 3.37
C ASP A 10 -1.55 8.43 4.55
N GLY A 11 -0.27 8.73 4.72
CA GLY A 11 0.26 9.44 5.90
C GLY A 11 0.63 8.47 7.03
N ASN A 12 1.27 8.99 8.08
CA ASN A 12 1.70 8.20 9.26
C ASN A 12 2.50 6.94 8.90
N LEU A 13 3.35 7.02 7.88
CA LEU A 13 4.14 5.87 7.41
C LEU A 13 3.30 4.66 6.95
N ARG A 14 2.02 4.87 6.63
CA ARG A 14 1.12 3.88 6.03
C ARG A 14 1.03 4.05 4.52
N CYS A 15 0.94 2.91 3.83
CA CYS A 15 0.64 2.86 2.40
C CYS A 15 -0.48 1.86 2.10
N THR A 16 -1.30 2.18 1.10
CA THR A 16 -2.26 1.25 0.49
C THR A 16 -1.89 1.01 -0.97
N ALA A 17 -1.69 -0.24 -1.35
CA ALA A 17 -1.48 -0.67 -2.73
C ALA A 17 -2.72 -1.42 -3.24
N THR A 18 -3.20 -1.07 -4.44
CA THR A 18 -4.35 -1.71 -5.09
C THR A 18 -3.92 -2.38 -6.38
N HIS A 19 -4.17 -3.69 -6.50
CA HIS A 19 -4.02 -4.42 -7.75
C HIS A 19 -5.26 -4.18 -8.62
N GLU A 20 -5.13 -3.29 -9.61
CA GLU A 20 -6.24 -2.78 -10.41
C GLU A 20 -7.13 -3.88 -11.03
N PRO A 21 -6.58 -4.95 -11.63
CA PRO A 21 -7.43 -5.97 -12.27
C PRO A 21 -8.31 -6.78 -11.32
N SER A 22 -7.92 -6.94 -10.05
CA SER A 22 -8.70 -7.74 -9.07
C SER A 22 -9.31 -6.91 -7.94
N GLY A 23 -8.91 -5.65 -7.79
CA GLY A 23 -9.29 -4.79 -6.66
C GLY A 23 -8.69 -5.22 -5.32
N ALA A 24 -7.81 -6.23 -5.29
CA ALA A 24 -7.17 -6.67 -4.05
C ALA A 24 -6.29 -5.54 -3.48
N LYS A 25 -6.33 -5.37 -2.16
CA LYS A 25 -5.59 -4.34 -1.44
C LYS A 25 -4.56 -4.95 -0.53
N LEU A 26 -3.37 -4.36 -0.54
CA LEU A 26 -2.31 -4.60 0.44
C LEU A 26 -2.09 -3.31 1.22
N ILE A 27 -2.12 -3.41 2.54
CA ILE A 27 -1.87 -2.28 3.45
C ILE A 27 -0.59 -2.59 4.21
N THR A 28 0.29 -1.59 4.33
CA THR A 28 1.53 -1.69 5.09
C THR A 28 1.63 -0.56 6.09
N ASP A 29 2.15 -0.86 7.26
CA ASP A 29 2.48 0.08 8.32
C ASP A 29 3.96 -0.01 8.65
N ALA A 30 4.60 1.12 8.95
CA ALA A 30 5.88 1.09 9.61
C ALA A 30 5.72 0.46 11.02
N PRO A 31 6.72 -0.28 11.51
CA PRO A 31 6.68 -0.79 12.86
C PRO A 31 6.90 0.35 13.87
N VAL A 32 6.42 0.16 15.10
CA VAL A 32 6.45 1.19 16.17
C VAL A 32 7.87 1.63 16.52
N ASP A 33 8.84 0.71 16.47
CA ASP A 33 10.25 1.00 16.71
C ASP A 33 10.90 1.85 15.60
N ASN A 34 10.20 2.06 14.48
CA ASN A 34 10.58 2.96 13.39
C ASN A 34 9.53 4.06 13.15
N MET A 35 8.92 4.57 14.23
CA MET A 35 8.01 5.73 14.23
C MET A 35 6.66 5.52 13.55
N GLY A 36 6.23 4.26 13.34
CA GLY A 36 4.88 3.92 12.90
C GLY A 36 3.81 4.06 13.98
#